data_AF-A0A2V9SDR9-F1
#
_entry.id   AF-A0A2V9SDR9-F1
#
_cell.length_a   1.000
_cell.length_b   1.000
_cell.length_c   1.000
_cell.angle_alpha   90.00
_cell.angle_beta   90.00
_cell.angle_gamma   90.00
#
_symmetry.space_group_name_H-M   'P 1'
#
loop_
_entity.id
_entity.type
_entity.pdbx_description
1 polymer ?
#
loop_
_entity_poly.entity_id
_entity_poly.type
_entity_poly.pdbx_seq_one_letter_code
_entity_poly.pdbx_strand_id
1 'polypeptide(L)' 'MNILQVCTSDIRGGAEKVAWNLFQAYRARGHNSWLAVGSKQSNHADVIVISNN' A
#
# COMPACT_ATOMS: atom_id res chain seq x y z
N MET A 1 -14.52 5.28 -3.34
CA MET A 1 -13.75 6.10 -2.38
C MET A 1 -12.30 6.15 -2.83
N ASN A 2 -11.56 7.18 -2.41
CA ASN A 2 -10.13 7.32 -2.64
C ASN A 2 -9.43 7.06 -1.30
N ILE A 3 -8.58 6.03 -1.24
CA ILE A 3 -7.96 5.56 0.00
C ILE A 3 -6.45 5.49 -0.21
N LEU A 4 -5.68 6.21 0.61
CA LEU A 4 -4.24 6.13 0.64
C LEU A 4 -3.79 5.58 1.99
N GLN A 5 -3.11 4.45 1.97
CA GLN A 5 -2.46 3.87 3.16
C GLN A 5 -0.98 4.25 3.16
N VAL A 6 -0.45 4.69 4.30
CA VAL A 6 0.97 5.01 4.46
C VAL A 6 1.61 3.97 5.38
N CYS A 7 2.67 3.32 4.91
CA CYS A 7 3.40 2.29 5.65
C CYS A 7 4.91 2.42 5.44
N THR A 8 5.71 1.74 6.26
CA THR A 8 7.17 1.71 6.12
C THR A 8 7.60 0.89 4.89
N SER A 9 6.95 -0.25 4.65
CA SER A 9 7.17 -1.11 3.49
C SER A 9 5.86 -1.74 3.02
N ASP A 10 5.82 -2.22 1.77
CA ASP A 10 4.64 -2.86 1.18
C ASP A 10 4.58 -4.37 1.45
N ILE A 11 5.73 -5.05 1.53
CA ILE A 11 5.83 -6.48 1.78
C ILE A 11 6.91 -6.74 2.84
N ARG A 12 6.50 -6.75 4.11
CA ARG A 12 7.33 -7.15 5.27
C ARG A 12 6.53 -7.88 6.36
N GLY A 13 6.49 -7.34 7.58
CA GLY A 13 6.00 -7.99 8.79
C GLY A 13 4.48 -7.86 8.94
N GLY A 14 4.02 -7.99 10.19
CA GLY A 14 2.58 -8.08 10.49
C GLY A 14 1.79 -6.85 10.03
N ALA A 15 2.28 -5.64 10.29
CA ALA A 15 1.58 -4.41 9.93
C ALA A 15 1.52 -4.22 8.41
N GLU A 16 2.62 -4.48 7.71
CA GLU A 16 2.70 -4.38 6.26
C GLU A 16 1.78 -5.40 5.57
N LYS A 17 1.68 -6.62 6.12
CA LYS A 17 0.74 -7.63 5.62
C LYS A 17 -0.72 -7.21 5.78
N VAL A 18 -1.08 -6.58 6.91
CA VAL A 18 -2.43 -6.04 7.10
C VAL A 18 -2.70 -4.91 6.12
N ALA A 19 -1.74 -3.99 5.95
CA ALA A 19 -1.88 -2.88 5.02
C ALA A 19 -2.06 -3.36 3.57
N TRP A 20 -1.27 -4.37 3.16
CA TRP A 20 -1.38 -5.02 1.86
C TRP A 20 -2.74 -5.69 1.65
N ASN A 21 -3.24 -6.42 2.65
CA ASN A 21 -4.56 -7.05 2.57
C ASN A 21 -5.69 -6.04 2.45
N LEU A 22 -5.65 -4.95 3.22
CA LEU A 22 -6.63 -3.86 3.11
C LEU A 22 -6.57 -3.18 1.73
N PHE A 23 -5.36 -2.91 1.25
CA PHE A 23 -5.13 -2.33 -0.07
C PHE A 23 -5.81 -3.17 -1.15
N GLN A 24 -5.56 -4.49 -1.18
CA GLN A 24 -6.18 -5.39 -2.15
C GLN A 24 -7.70 -5.50 -1.96
N ALA A 25 -8.18 -5.61 -0.72
CA ALA A 25 -9.61 -5.74 -0.43
C ALA A 25 -10.40 -4.51 -0.87
N TYR A 26 -9.85 -3.30 -0.70
CA TYR A 26 -10.49 -2.08 -1.19
C TYR A 26 -10.54 -2.03 -2.72
N ARG A 27 -9.48 -2.47 -3.41
CA ARG A 27 -9.49 -2.55 -4.89
C ARG A 27 -10.49 -3.57 -5.40
N ALA A 28 -10.54 -4.75 -4.78
CA ALA A 28 -11.51 -5.80 -5.12
C ALA A 28 -12.97 -5.34 -4.96
N ARG A 29 -13.22 -4.34 -4.08
CA ARG A 29 -14.53 -3.69 -3.89
C ARG A 29 -14.77 -2.48 -4.82
N GLY A 30 -13.88 -2.24 -5.79
CA GLY A 30 -14.00 -1.14 -6.75
C GLY A 30 -13.63 0.24 -6.20
N HIS A 31 -12.87 0.31 -5.10
CA HIS A 31 -12.33 1.58 -4.61
C HIS A 31 -10.97 1.88 -5.21
N ASN A 32 -10.69 3.16 -5.42
CA ASN A 32 -9.35 3.61 -5.75
C ASN A 32 -8.52 3.56 -4.47
N SER A 33 -7.58 2.62 -4.41
CA SER A 33 -6.77 2.36 -3.23
C SER A 33 -5.31 2.34 -3.64
N TRP A 34 -4.48 3.03 -2.84
CA TRP A 34 -3.04 3.19 -3.03
C TRP A 34 -2.29 2.87 -1.73
N LEU A 35 -1.04 2.45 -1.89
CA LEU A 35 -0.13 2.21 -0.77
C LEU A 35 1.13 3.05 -0.95
N ALA A 36 1.30 4.09 -0.13
CA ALA A 36 2.53 4.87 -0.06
C ALA A 36 3.49 4.24 0.94
N VAL A 37 4.71 3.96 0.51
CA VAL A 37 5.72 3.25 1.33
C VAL A 37 7.08 3.94 1.31
N GLY A 38 7.85 3.78 2.38
CA GLY A 38 9.26 4.17 2.38
C GLY A 38 10.16 3.19 1.61
N SER A 39 9.82 1.90 1.63
CA SER A 39 10.56 0.84 0.94
C SER A 39 9.60 -0.08 0.17
N LYS A 40 9.69 -0.05 -1.16
CA LYS A 40 8.86 -0.88 -2.05
C LYS A 40 9.60 -2.15 -2.47
N GLN A 41 8.94 -3.29 -2.29
CA GLN A 41 9.39 -4.64 -2.66
C GLN A 41 8.51 -5.24 -3.75
N SER A 42 7.25 -4.83 -3.85
CA SER A 42 6.32 -5.27 -4.89
C SER A 42 6.56 -4.54 -6.22
N ASN A 43 6.06 -5.14 -7.31
CA ASN A 43 5.99 -4.48 -8.62
C ASN A 43 4.60 -3.87 -8.89
N HIS A 44 3.77 -3.66 -7.87
CA HIS A 44 2.41 -3.18 -8.07
C HIS A 44 2.41 -1.69 -8.46
N ALA A 45 1.66 -1.31 -9.50
CA ALA A 45 1.64 0.05 -10.04
C ALA A 45 1.13 1.08 -9.03
N ASP A 46 0.07 0.75 -8.29
CA ASP A 46 -0.54 1.63 -7.28
C ASP A 46 0.14 1.61 -5.89
N VAL A 47 1.32 1.03 -5.81
CA VAL A 47 2.21 1.15 -4.65
C VAL A 47 3.27 2.19 -4.99
N ILE A 48 3.36 3.26 -4.21
CA ILE A 48 4.18 4.43 -4.54
C ILE A 48 5.25 4.57 -3.45
N VAL A 49 6.51 4.76 -3.85
CA VAL A 49 7.58 5.09 -2.90
C VAL A 49 7.49 6.57 -2.58
N ILE A 50 7.47 6.91 -1.30
CA ILE A 50 7.55 8.29 -0.82
C ILE A 50 8.85 8.48 -0.02
N SER A 51 9.56 9.57 -0.30
CA SER A 51 10.72 10.01 0.48
C SER A 51 10.31 11.17 1.38
N ASN A 52 10.80 11.19 2.61
CA ASN A 52 10.60 12.31 3.53
C ASN A 52 11.84 13.20 3.45
N ASN A 53 11.87 14.09 2.45
CA ASN A 53 12.89 15.13 2.32
C ASN A 53 12.51 16.38 3.10
#